data_AF-A0A7W2LK37-F1
#
_entry.id   AF-A0A7W2LK37-F1
#
_cell.length_a   1.000
_cell.length_b   1.000
_cell.length_c   1.000
_cell.angle_alpha   90.00
_cell.angle_beta   90.00
_cell.angle_gamma   90.00
#
_symmetry.space_group_name_H-M   'P 1'
#
loop_
_entity.id
_entity.type
_entity.pdbx_description
1 polymer ?
#
loop_
_entity_poly.entity_id
_entity_poly.type
_entity_poly.pdbx_seq_one_letter_code
_entity_poly.pdbx_strand_id
1 'polypeptide(L)'
;MVDTIALTKVVCQVVVAATGLPANKVIVGDPGTSAPTGTYAAVRIDSPAQFGQALKTQRNVPATDDPRFEDIIERVATQFTIGFSINIYRAGAMGMAMTLCEANKREPIKNILRRAKLGWSRISPINNLTGLYQAAMEERSQVTLYLYGESVAEDRINRIYRVGFEVQTEQSGAIAQGEVNALSG
;
A
#
# COMPACT_ATOMS: atom_id res chain seq x y z
N MET A 1 -3.38 6.85 -2.83
CA MET A 1 -2.44 6.04 -3.64
C MET A 1 -1.37 5.49 -2.72
N VAL A 2 -1.00 4.21 -2.83
CA VAL A 2 -0.01 3.57 -1.95
C VAL A 2 1.40 4.06 -2.31
N ASP A 3 2.12 4.68 -1.36
CA ASP A 3 3.51 5.13 -1.54
C ASP A 3 4.47 3.94 -1.49
N THR A 4 4.82 3.44 -2.68
CA THR A 4 5.68 2.26 -2.83
C THR A 4 7.09 2.50 -2.33
N ILE A 5 7.63 3.72 -2.48
CA ILE A 5 8.99 4.06 -2.03
C ILE A 5 9.05 4.06 -0.50
N ALA A 6 8.07 4.66 0.16
CA ALA A 6 7.98 4.64 1.61
C ALA A 6 7.86 3.21 2.14
N LEU A 7 7.02 2.36 1.53
CA LEU A 7 6.91 0.96 1.90
C LEU A 7 8.21 0.19 1.69
N THR A 8 8.91 0.39 0.56
CA THR A 8 10.20 -0.26 0.33
C THR A 8 11.23 0.16 1.37
N LYS A 9 11.26 1.43 1.81
CA LYS A 9 12.12 1.89 2.90
C LYS A 9 11.81 1.19 4.24
N VAL A 10 10.55 0.93 4.54
CA VAL A 10 10.16 0.14 5.73
C VAL A 10 10.74 -1.27 5.64
N VAL A 11 10.66 -1.90 4.46
CA VAL A 11 11.26 -3.23 4.25
C VAL A 11 12.79 -3.18 4.35
N CYS A 12 13.45 -2.12 3.89
CA CYS A 12 14.88 -1.93 4.13
C CYS A 12 15.21 -1.91 5.63
N GLN A 13 14.39 -1.26 6.47
CA GLN A 13 14.58 -1.28 7.93
C GLN A 13 14.43 -2.69 8.51
N VAL A 14 13.47 -3.48 8.00
CA VAL A 14 13.30 -4.89 8.39
C VAL A 14 14.54 -5.71 8.01
N VAL A 15 15.08 -5.52 6.80
CA VAL A 15 16.30 -6.21 6.35
C VAL A 15 17.49 -5.85 7.23
N VAL A 16 17.70 -4.57 7.55
CA VAL A 16 18.74 -4.12 8.50
C VAL A 16 18.59 -4.81 9.85
N ALA A 17 17.38 -4.79 10.42
CA ALA A 17 17.11 -5.38 11.73
C ALA A 17 17.24 -6.92 11.76
N ALA A 18 16.92 -7.60 10.65
CA ALA A 18 17.00 -9.05 10.54
C ALA A 18 18.45 -9.53 10.35
N THR A 19 19.14 -8.93 9.38
CA THR A 19 20.45 -9.38 8.90
C THR A 19 21.63 -8.76 9.65
N GLY A 20 21.42 -7.63 10.33
CA GLY A 20 22.50 -6.85 10.94
C GLY A 20 23.35 -6.07 9.92
N LEU A 21 22.99 -6.07 8.64
CA LEU A 21 23.66 -5.25 7.64
C LEU A 21 23.54 -3.76 8.01
N PRO A 22 24.62 -2.98 7.87
CA PRO A 22 24.55 -1.53 8.00
C PRO A 22 23.49 -0.92 7.06
N ALA A 23 22.81 0.13 7.50
CA ALA A 23 21.75 0.75 6.72
C ALA A 23 22.21 1.26 5.33
N ASN A 24 23.48 1.66 5.20
CA ASN A 24 24.06 2.06 3.91
C ASN A 24 24.39 0.87 2.97
N LYS A 25 24.21 -0.37 3.42
CA LYS A 25 24.32 -1.60 2.61
C LYS A 25 22.96 -2.19 2.26
N VAL A 26 21.86 -1.56 2.64
CA VAL A 26 20.51 -1.98 2.27
C VAL A 26 19.87 -0.88 1.44
N ILE A 27 19.78 -1.12 0.13
CA ILE A 27 19.34 -0.12 -0.85
C ILE A 27 17.94 -0.42 -1.36
N VAL A 28 17.21 0.64 -1.74
CA VAL A 28 16.04 0.51 -2.60
C VAL A 28 16.55 0.17 -3.99
N GLY A 29 16.12 -0.96 -4.53
CA GLY A 29 16.65 -1.51 -5.78
C GLY A 29 16.12 -0.78 -7.00
N ASP A 30 16.71 0.37 -7.33
CA ASP A 30 16.45 1.08 -8.59
C ASP A 30 17.53 0.72 -9.63
N PRO A 31 17.19 0.34 -10.88
CA PRO A 31 18.16 0.15 -11.97
C PRO A 31 18.86 1.48 -12.33
N GLY A 32 19.92 1.82 -11.60
CA GLY A 32 20.73 3.00 -11.91
C GLY A 32 21.72 3.40 -10.82
N THR A 33 21.58 2.85 -9.61
CA THR A 33 22.51 3.11 -8.51
C THR A 33 23.71 2.18 -8.56
N SER A 34 24.91 2.73 -8.31
CA SER A 34 26.14 1.96 -8.18
C SER A 34 26.00 0.94 -7.04
N ALA A 35 26.35 -0.32 -7.30
CA ALA A 35 26.32 -1.36 -6.28
C ALA A 35 27.24 -0.98 -5.10
N PRO A 36 26.76 -1.03 -3.85
CA PRO A 36 27.61 -0.84 -2.68
C PRO A 36 28.78 -1.83 -2.68
N THR A 37 29.93 -1.46 -2.10
CA THR A 37 31.07 -2.37 -1.91
C THR A 37 30.78 -3.43 -0.83
N GLY A 38 31.38 -4.62 -0.89
CA GLY A 38 31.13 -5.70 0.07
C GLY A 38 29.66 -6.19 0.11
N THR A 39 29.30 -7.03 1.06
CA THR A 39 27.96 -7.62 1.19
C THR A 39 26.86 -6.56 1.31
N TYR A 40 25.81 -6.70 0.51
CA TYR A 40 24.69 -5.74 0.48
C TYR A 40 23.37 -6.42 0.10
N ALA A 41 22.26 -5.74 0.38
CA ALA A 41 20.92 -6.16 0.01
C ALA A 41 20.21 -5.06 -0.81
N ALA A 42 19.46 -5.47 -1.83
CA ALA A 42 18.59 -4.60 -2.61
C ALA A 42 17.14 -5.04 -2.46
N VAL A 43 16.27 -4.11 -2.10
CA VAL A 43 14.84 -4.36 -1.90
C VAL A 43 14.04 -3.71 -3.02
N ARG A 44 13.18 -4.50 -3.67
CA ARG A 44 12.32 -4.06 -4.78
C ARG A 44 10.88 -4.45 -4.51
N ILE A 45 9.94 -3.69 -5.06
CA ILE A 45 8.56 -4.15 -5.17
C ILE A 45 8.48 -5.17 -6.31
N ASP A 46 7.84 -6.30 -6.07
CA ASP A 46 7.78 -7.42 -7.02
C ASP A 46 6.37 -7.53 -7.64
N SER A 47 5.32 -7.42 -6.80
CA SER A 47 3.94 -7.39 -7.28
C SER A 47 2.99 -6.77 -6.26
N PRO A 48 2.20 -5.73 -6.62
CA PRO A 48 1.06 -5.31 -5.84
C PRO A 48 -0.13 -6.24 -6.14
N ALA A 49 -0.48 -7.12 -5.20
CA ALA A 49 -1.70 -7.91 -5.28
C ALA A 49 -2.79 -7.23 -4.43
N GLN A 50 -3.84 -6.73 -5.07
CA GLN A 50 -5.04 -6.32 -4.34
C GLN A 50 -5.82 -7.60 -3.96
N PHE A 51 -6.22 -7.70 -2.70
CA PHE A 51 -6.92 -8.88 -2.20
C PHE A 51 -8.09 -8.46 -1.32
N GLY A 52 -9.24 -9.07 -1.53
CA GLY A 52 -10.43 -8.93 -0.69
C GLY A 52 -11.45 -7.91 -1.19
N GLN A 53 -12.58 -7.88 -0.47
CA GLN A 53 -13.64 -6.92 -0.69
C GLN A 53 -13.32 -5.62 0.07
N ALA A 54 -13.51 -4.48 -0.58
CA ALA A 54 -13.37 -3.21 0.10
C ALA A 54 -14.50 -3.03 1.12
N LEU A 55 -14.15 -2.68 2.36
CA LEU A 55 -15.14 -2.30 3.36
C LEU A 55 -15.56 -0.86 3.09
N LYS A 56 -16.86 -0.67 2.84
CA LYS A 56 -17.46 0.64 2.63
C LYS A 56 -18.21 1.04 3.89
N THR A 57 -17.92 2.24 4.38
CA THR A 57 -18.66 2.86 5.47
C THR A 57 -19.04 4.27 5.04
N GLN A 58 -20.28 4.67 5.33
CA GLN A 58 -20.80 6.00 5.02
C GLN A 58 -21.13 6.72 6.32
N ARG A 59 -20.86 8.02 6.37
CA ARG A 59 -21.35 8.90 7.44
C ARG A 59 -21.93 10.17 6.84
N ASN A 60 -23.01 10.64 7.44
CA ASN A 60 -23.57 11.93 7.11
C ASN A 60 -22.67 13.03 7.69
N VAL A 61 -22.45 14.10 6.92
CA VAL A 61 -21.75 15.31 7.36
C VAL A 61 -22.52 16.53 6.88
N PRO A 62 -22.42 17.69 7.53
CA PRO A 62 -23.05 18.90 7.02
C PRO A 62 -22.63 19.19 5.59
N ALA A 63 -23.60 19.58 4.76
CA ALA A 63 -23.35 19.86 3.36
C ALA A 63 -22.38 21.03 3.20
N THR A 64 -21.57 20.98 2.15
CA THR A 64 -20.62 22.06 1.83
C THR A 64 -21.34 23.37 1.48
N ASP A 65 -22.48 23.26 0.78
CA ASP A 65 -23.18 24.40 0.18
C ASP A 65 -24.26 25.00 1.09
N ASP A 66 -24.95 24.17 1.89
CA ASP A 66 -25.94 24.61 2.87
C ASP A 66 -25.93 23.68 4.11
N PRO A 67 -25.41 24.15 5.26
CA PRO A 67 -25.26 23.35 6.48
C PRO A 67 -26.54 22.76 7.06
N ARG A 68 -27.73 23.15 6.56
CA ARG A 68 -29.02 22.57 6.95
C ARG A 68 -29.28 21.20 6.33
N PHE A 69 -28.48 20.82 5.33
CA PHE A 69 -28.55 19.53 4.66
C PHE A 69 -27.30 18.69 4.94
N GLU A 70 -27.33 17.42 4.52
CA GLU A 70 -26.27 16.44 4.82
C GLU A 70 -25.62 15.86 3.56
N ASP A 71 -24.32 16.06 3.38
CA ASP A 71 -23.48 15.33 2.42
C ASP A 71 -23.11 13.94 3.00
N ILE A 72 -22.56 13.06 2.15
CA ILE A 72 -21.97 11.79 2.61
C ILE A 72 -20.45 11.89 2.54
N ILE A 73 -19.75 11.42 3.57
CA ILE A 73 -18.37 10.95 3.41
C ILE A 73 -18.40 9.44 3.25
N GLU A 74 -18.02 8.95 2.07
CA GLU A 74 -17.79 7.54 1.81
C GLU A 74 -16.34 7.23 2.14
N ARG A 75 -16.13 6.34 3.12
CA ARG A 75 -14.83 5.77 3.45
C ARG A 75 -14.75 4.37 2.86
N VAL A 76 -13.74 4.16 2.01
CA VAL A 76 -13.44 2.87 1.39
C VAL A 76 -12.11 2.37 1.94
N ALA A 77 -12.15 1.29 2.71
CA ALA A 77 -10.97 0.60 3.22
C ALA A 77 -10.69 -0.65 2.37
N THR A 78 -9.57 -0.63 1.65
CA THR A 78 -9.14 -1.71 0.76
C THR A 78 -7.94 -2.42 1.36
N GLN A 79 -8.06 -3.73 1.55
CA GLN A 79 -6.95 -4.58 1.96
C GLN A 79 -6.05 -4.88 0.76
N PHE A 80 -4.74 -4.95 1.01
CA PHE A 80 -3.77 -5.29 -0.03
C PHE A 80 -2.71 -6.23 0.51
N THR A 81 -2.09 -7.00 -0.39
CA THR A 81 -0.86 -7.77 -0.12
C THR A 81 0.20 -7.38 -1.15
N ILE A 82 1.36 -6.93 -0.68
CA ILE A 82 2.45 -6.52 -1.56
C ILE A 82 3.65 -7.42 -1.32
N GLY A 83 4.19 -7.95 -2.42
CA GLY A 83 5.45 -8.69 -2.44
C GLY A 83 6.64 -7.75 -2.61
N PHE A 84 7.64 -7.92 -1.76
CA PHE A 84 8.93 -7.23 -1.83
C PHE A 84 10.04 -8.24 -2.09
N SER A 85 10.68 -8.14 -3.25
CA SER A 85 11.85 -8.95 -3.58
C SER A 85 13.09 -8.40 -2.91
N ILE A 86 13.71 -9.22 -2.06
CA ILE A 86 14.94 -8.93 -1.34
C ILE A 86 16.04 -9.75 -1.99
N ASN A 87 16.97 -9.07 -2.65
CA ASN A 87 18.15 -9.68 -3.26
C ASN A 87 19.36 -9.40 -2.38
N ILE A 88 20.07 -10.45 -1.96
CA ILE A 88 21.27 -10.36 -1.15
C ILE A 88 22.45 -10.84 -2.00
N TYR A 89 23.52 -10.06 -1.98
CA TYR A 89 24.69 -10.26 -2.83
C TYR A 89 25.95 -10.42 -1.98
N ARG A 90 26.88 -11.25 -2.47
CA ARG A 90 28.20 -11.57 -1.91
C ARG A 90 28.12 -12.43 -0.64
N ALA A 91 29.27 -12.56 0.03
CA ALA A 91 29.49 -13.46 1.14
C ALA A 91 28.38 -13.39 2.21
N GLY A 92 27.86 -14.57 2.54
CA GLY A 92 26.84 -14.76 3.57
C GLY A 92 25.41 -14.54 3.08
N ALA A 93 25.17 -14.41 1.77
CA ALA A 93 23.86 -14.17 1.19
C ALA A 93 22.83 -15.21 1.64
N MET A 94 23.19 -16.50 1.63
CA MET A 94 22.32 -17.58 2.08
C MET A 94 21.99 -17.45 3.57
N GLY A 95 23.01 -17.25 4.41
CA GLY A 95 22.83 -17.12 5.86
C GLY A 95 21.91 -15.96 6.22
N MET A 96 22.08 -14.80 5.58
CA MET A 96 21.20 -13.65 5.78
C MET A 96 19.78 -13.91 5.28
N ALA A 97 19.61 -14.59 4.13
CA ALA A 97 18.29 -14.99 3.66
C ALA A 97 17.58 -15.92 4.67
N MET A 98 18.31 -16.84 5.31
CA MET A 98 17.78 -17.69 6.38
C MET A 98 17.33 -16.88 7.60
N THR A 99 18.07 -15.83 7.99
CA THR A 99 17.63 -14.96 9.10
C THR A 99 16.32 -14.22 8.81
N LEU A 100 16.02 -13.96 7.54
CA LEU A 100 14.79 -13.31 7.12
C LEU A 100 13.56 -14.22 7.22
N CYS A 101 13.73 -15.54 7.06
CA CYS A 101 12.62 -16.50 7.05
C CYS A 101 11.77 -16.46 8.31
N GLU A 102 12.39 -16.26 9.47
CA GLU A 102 11.74 -16.29 10.79
C GLU A 102 11.81 -14.94 11.50
N ALA A 103 12.10 -13.88 10.74
CA ALA A 103 12.39 -12.56 11.29
C ALA A 103 11.14 -11.91 11.93
N ASN A 104 9.95 -12.28 11.46
CA ASN A 104 8.66 -11.85 12.02
C ASN A 104 8.49 -12.20 13.50
N LYS A 105 9.21 -13.21 14.02
CA LYS A 105 9.16 -13.60 15.43
C LYS A 105 9.89 -12.61 16.34
N ARG A 106 10.83 -11.81 15.80
CA ARG A 106 11.64 -10.84 16.56
C ARG A 106 10.86 -9.56 16.84
N GLU A 107 10.92 -9.08 18.08
CA GLU A 107 10.19 -7.88 18.52
C GLU A 107 10.59 -6.58 17.78
N PRO A 108 11.88 -6.32 17.48
CA PRO A 108 12.26 -5.13 16.71
C PRO A 108 11.56 -5.05 15.35
N ILE A 109 11.35 -6.19 14.70
CA ILE A 109 10.71 -6.27 13.39
C ILE A 109 9.20 -6.05 13.51
N LYS A 110 8.56 -6.65 14.52
CA LYS A 110 7.15 -6.37 14.83
C LYS A 110 6.91 -4.88 15.09
N ASN A 111 7.82 -4.20 15.81
CA ASN A 111 7.72 -2.77 16.07
C ASN A 111 7.85 -1.92 14.81
N ILE A 112 8.76 -2.27 13.89
CA ILE A 112 8.88 -1.59 12.58
C ILE A 112 7.57 -1.72 11.80
N LEU A 113 7.05 -2.95 11.68
CA LEU A 113 5.83 -3.22 10.92
C LEU A 113 4.58 -2.59 11.53
N ARG A 114 4.43 -2.64 12.86
CA ARG A 114 3.30 -2.04 13.59
C ARG A 114 3.26 -0.53 13.41
N ARG A 115 4.39 0.16 13.48
CA ARG A 115 4.47 1.62 13.21
C ARG A 115 4.09 1.96 11.78
N ALA A 116 4.43 1.09 10.83
CA ALA A 116 4.06 1.24 9.43
C ALA A 116 2.64 0.76 9.10
N LYS A 117 1.87 0.26 10.09
CA LYS A 117 0.54 -0.36 9.89
C LYS A 117 0.55 -1.52 8.87
N LEU A 118 1.63 -2.30 8.87
CA LEU A 118 1.81 -3.48 8.02
C LEU A 118 1.78 -4.75 8.86
N GLY A 119 1.24 -5.82 8.28
CA GLY A 119 1.30 -7.17 8.82
C GLY A 119 2.18 -8.08 7.95
N TRP A 120 2.79 -9.08 8.59
CA TRP A 120 3.60 -10.09 7.88
C TRP A 120 2.69 -11.22 7.38
N SER A 121 2.60 -11.41 6.07
CA SER A 121 1.81 -12.50 5.49
C SER A 121 2.63 -13.80 5.44
N ARG A 122 3.67 -13.80 4.62
CA ARG A 122 4.53 -14.95 4.39
C ARG A 122 5.86 -14.51 3.78
N ILE A 123 6.79 -15.44 3.72
CA ILE A 123 8.04 -15.29 2.98
C ILE A 123 8.16 -16.45 1.98
N SER A 124 8.72 -16.19 0.80
CA SER A 124 8.96 -17.25 -0.18
C SER A 124 10.08 -18.19 0.28
N PRO A 125 10.21 -19.37 -0.33
CA PRO A 125 11.45 -20.14 -0.26
C PRO A 125 12.65 -19.28 -0.69
N ILE A 126 13.83 -19.61 -0.16
CA ILE A 126 15.08 -18.96 -0.53
C ILE A 126 15.52 -19.47 -1.90
N ASN A 127 15.68 -18.58 -2.85
CA ASN A 127 16.27 -18.89 -4.15
C ASN A 127 17.78 -18.68 -4.07
N ASN A 128 18.55 -19.75 -4.13
CA ASN A 128 20.00 -19.68 -4.27
C ASN A 128 20.38 -19.46 -5.74
N LEU A 129 20.76 -18.24 -6.08
CA LEU A 129 21.11 -17.84 -7.44
C LEU A 129 22.61 -17.97 -7.74
N THR A 130 23.41 -18.34 -6.74
CA THR A 130 24.88 -18.52 -6.86
C THR A 130 25.23 -19.53 -7.95
N GLY A 131 24.46 -20.62 -8.08
CA GLY A 131 24.70 -21.67 -9.08
C GLY A 131 24.08 -21.43 -10.45
N LEU A 132 23.22 -20.41 -10.60
CA LEU A 132 22.45 -20.17 -11.83
C LEU A 132 23.22 -19.29 -12.83
N TYR A 133 24.12 -18.43 -12.34
CA TYR A 133 24.96 -17.56 -13.17
C TYR A 133 26.39 -18.11 -13.26
N GLN A 134 26.67 -18.92 -14.27
CA GLN A 134 27.98 -19.57 -14.49
C GLN A 134 29.18 -18.60 -14.67
N ALA A 135 28.95 -17.29 -14.80
CA ALA A 135 29.99 -16.33 -15.16
C ALA A 135 30.49 -15.44 -14.00
N ALA A 136 29.87 -15.49 -12.81
CA ALA A 136 30.32 -14.73 -11.65
C ALA A 136 30.17 -15.58 -10.39
N MET A 137 31.28 -15.94 -9.75
CA MET A 137 31.34 -16.69 -8.47
C MET A 137 30.88 -15.83 -7.27
N GLU A 138 29.88 -14.97 -7.47
CA GLU A 138 29.33 -14.10 -6.44
C GLU A 138 28.13 -14.79 -5.81
N GLU A 139 28.21 -15.06 -4.52
CA GLU A 139 27.10 -15.64 -3.78
C GLU A 139 25.87 -14.73 -3.88
N ARG A 140 24.73 -15.29 -4.26
CA ARG A 140 23.49 -14.54 -4.41
C ARG A 140 22.31 -15.35 -3.91
N SER A 141 21.51 -14.72 -3.07
CA SER A 141 20.26 -15.28 -2.58
C SER A 141 19.13 -14.29 -2.74
N GLN A 142 17.96 -14.79 -3.12
CA GLN A 142 16.77 -13.98 -3.29
C GLN A 142 15.63 -14.56 -2.46
N VAL A 143 14.86 -13.69 -1.83
CA VAL A 143 13.65 -14.06 -1.11
C VAL A 143 12.58 -12.97 -1.30
N THR A 144 11.32 -13.35 -1.38
CA THR A 144 10.20 -12.40 -1.49
C THR A 144 9.43 -12.36 -0.19
N LEU A 145 9.38 -11.18 0.44
CA LEU A 145 8.59 -10.90 1.64
C LEU A 145 7.22 -10.37 1.24
N TYR A 146 6.15 -11.02 1.70
CA TYR A 146 4.79 -10.58 1.47
C TYR A 146 4.25 -9.89 2.73
N LEU A 147 3.88 -8.63 2.60
CA LEU A 147 3.25 -7.85 3.65
C LEU A 147 1.81 -7.54 3.28
N TYR A 148 0.91 -7.54 4.27
CA TYR A 148 -0.46 -7.09 4.10
C TYR A 148 -0.70 -5.76 4.82
N GLY A 149 -1.64 -4.96 4.32
CA GLY A 149 -2.01 -3.67 4.90
C GLY A 149 -3.38 -3.22 4.44
N GLU A 150 -3.79 -2.05 4.92
CA GLU A 150 -5.05 -1.38 4.54
C GLU A 150 -4.74 -0.01 3.93
N SER A 151 -5.34 0.28 2.78
CA SER A 151 -5.38 1.61 2.19
C SER A 151 -6.78 2.18 2.39
N VAL A 152 -6.85 3.40 2.92
CA VAL A 152 -8.12 4.10 3.16
C VAL A 152 -8.23 5.26 2.18
N ALA A 153 -9.33 5.32 1.45
CA ALA A 153 -9.75 6.49 0.69
C ALA A 153 -11.02 7.06 1.32
N GLU A 154 -11.11 8.39 1.40
CA GLU A 154 -12.30 9.09 1.84
C GLU A 154 -12.68 10.10 0.77
N ASP A 155 -13.90 10.00 0.27
CA ASP A 155 -14.47 10.91 -0.72
C ASP A 155 -15.76 11.53 -0.17
N ARG A 156 -15.94 12.83 -0.41
CA ARG A 156 -17.20 13.52 -0.12
C ARG A 156 -18.11 13.45 -1.35
N ILE A 157 -19.30 12.91 -1.14
CA ILE A 157 -20.35 12.83 -2.16
C ILE A 157 -21.39 13.90 -1.85
N ASN A 158 -21.54 14.84 -2.77
CA ASN A 158 -22.55 15.88 -2.67
C ASN A 158 -23.93 15.29 -2.97
N ARG A 159 -24.88 15.46 -2.07
CA ARG A 159 -26.27 14.99 -2.30
C ARG A 159 -27.08 16.09 -3.01
N ILE A 160 -28.00 15.67 -3.87
CA ILE A 160 -29.00 16.58 -4.45
C ILE A 160 -30.11 16.75 -3.41
N TYR A 161 -30.20 17.93 -2.81
CA TYR A 161 -31.20 18.24 -1.78
C TYR A 161 -32.51 18.77 -2.35
N ARG A 162 -32.42 19.47 -3.49
CA ARG A 162 -33.55 20.11 -4.15
C ARG A 162 -33.42 19.99 -5.66
N VAL A 163 -34.54 19.77 -6.32
CA VAL A 163 -34.67 19.86 -7.77
C VAL A 163 -35.80 20.83 -8.07
N GLY A 164 -35.47 21.93 -8.74
CA GLY A 164 -36.46 22.85 -9.29
C GLY A 164 -36.98 22.32 -10.62
N PHE A 165 -38.28 22.47 -10.86
CA PHE A 165 -38.88 22.21 -12.16
C PHE A 165 -39.67 23.41 -12.63
N GLU A 166 -39.72 23.58 -13.95
CA GLU A 166 -40.54 24.58 -14.62
C GLU A 166 -41.41 23.88 -15.65
N VAL A 167 -42.72 24.09 -15.58
CA VAL A 167 -43.67 23.59 -16.56
C VAL A 167 -44.29 24.77 -17.28
N GLN A 168 -44.08 24.84 -18.59
CA GLN A 168 -44.71 25.81 -19.47
C GLN A 168 -45.81 25.12 -20.28
N THR A 169 -47.02 25.67 -20.24
CA THR A 169 -48.14 25.15 -21.06
C THR A 169 -48.24 25.91 -22.37
N GLU A 170 -48.38 25.17 -23.48
CA GLU A 170 -48.43 25.74 -24.83
C GLU A 170 -49.61 26.70 -25.06
N GLN A 171 -50.69 26.56 -24.28
CA GLN A 171 -51.93 27.33 -24.47
C GLN A 171 -51.98 28.69 -23.77
N SER A 172 -51.18 28.92 -22.73
CA SER A 172 -51.36 30.09 -21.84
C SER A 172 -50.10 30.93 -21.68
N GLY A 173 -48.92 30.42 -22.04
CA GLY A 173 -47.64 31.09 -21.74
C GLY A 173 -47.35 31.17 -20.23
N ALA A 174 -48.25 30.65 -19.39
CA ALA A 174 -48.08 30.59 -17.95
C ALA A 174 -46.96 29.60 -17.59
N ILE A 175 -46.03 30.10 -16.79
CA ILE A 175 -44.90 29.36 -16.24
C ILE A 175 -45.26 28.95 -14.81
N ALA A 176 -45.34 27.65 -14.54
CA ALA A 176 -45.46 27.11 -13.19
C ALA A 176 -44.08 26.63 -12.72
N GLN A 177 -43.61 27.18 -11.60
CA GLN A 177 -42.37 26.76 -10.95
C GLN A 177 -42.67 26.06 -9.63
N GLY A 178 -41.89 25.02 -9.33
CA GLY A 178 -41.98 24.30 -8.07
C GLY A 178 -40.64 23.69 -7.69
N GLU A 179 -40.45 23.45 -6.38
CA GLU A 179 -39.28 22.75 -5.85
C GLU A 179 -39.71 21.46 -5.17
N VAL A 180 -38.97 20.38 -5.44
CA VAL A 180 -39.11 19.12 -4.72
C VAL A 180 -37.90 18.97 -3.80
N ASN A 181 -38.16 18.92 -2.49
CA ASN A 181 -37.15 18.63 -1.48
C ASN A 181 -37.00 17.12 -1.32
N ALA A 182 -35.76 16.62 -1.34
CA ALA A 182 -35.50 15.23 -0.97
C ALA A 182 -35.84 15.06 0.53
N LEU A 183 -36.83 14.23 0.83
CA LEU A 183 -37.15 13.83 2.20
C LEU A 183 -35.91 13.22 2.83
N SER A 184 -35.39 13.86 3.89
CA SER A 184 -34.41 13.28 4.78
C SER A 184 -35.05 12.07 5.47
N GLY A 185 -34.78 10.87 4.95
CA GLY A 185 -35.06 9.60 5.63
C GLY A 185 -33.99 9.27 6.64
#